data_AF-A0A850U1C1-F1
#
_entry.id   AF-A0A850U1C1-F1
#
_cell.length_a   1.000
_cell.length_b   1.000
_cell.length_c   1.000
_cell.angle_alpha   90.00
_cell.angle_beta   90.00
_cell.angle_gamma   90.00
#
_symmetry.space_group_name_H-M   'P 1'
#
loop_
_entity.id
_entity.type
_entity.pdbx_description
1 polymer ?
#
loop_
_entity_poly.entity_id
_entity_poly.type
_entity_poly.pdbx_seq_one_letter_code
_entity_poly.pdbx_strand_id
1 'polypeptide(L)'
;MSSKAKRVLPTRPEPPSVEQILADVQGTHPADPPLLSPLLCPLPGSPSPGRQEAAAEKRERLYRQSRSYVEMNQRLQESQDQLRDQCEELRRVGAALERGITEMRQKAF
;
A
#
# COMPACT_ATOMS: atom_id res chain seq x y z
N MET A 1 18.72 -68.00 1.13
CA MET A 1 17.93 -67.48 2.27
C MET A 1 18.55 -66.16 2.71
N SER A 2 18.01 -65.02 2.30
CA SER A 2 18.59 -63.69 2.57
C SER A 2 17.98 -63.11 3.85
N SER A 3 18.78 -62.97 4.91
CA SER A 3 18.39 -62.35 6.18
C SER A 3 18.60 -60.84 6.14
N LYS A 4 17.54 -60.07 5.89
CA LYS A 4 17.57 -58.60 6.05
C LYS A 4 17.60 -58.26 7.54
N ALA A 5 18.75 -57.80 8.02
CA ALA A 5 18.88 -57.27 9.37
C ALA A 5 18.05 -55.97 9.52
N LYS A 6 17.13 -55.95 10.48
CA LYS A 6 16.37 -54.74 10.83
C LYS A 6 17.34 -53.75 11.48
N ARG A 7 17.75 -52.70 10.76
CA ARG A 7 18.48 -51.56 11.34
C ARG A 7 17.51 -50.78 12.24
N VAL A 8 17.61 -50.99 13.54
CA VAL A 8 16.89 -50.19 14.54
C VAL A 8 17.67 -48.88 14.71
N LEU A 9 17.04 -47.75 14.38
CA LEU A 9 17.63 -46.43 14.61
C LEU A 9 17.66 -46.17 16.13
N PRO A 10 18.71 -45.52 16.66
CA PRO A 10 18.71 -45.09 18.05
C PRO A 10 17.49 -44.21 18.33
N THR A 11 16.91 -44.36 19.52
CA THR A 11 15.80 -43.54 19.98
C THR A 11 16.17 -42.07 19.98
N ARG A 12 15.22 -41.22 19.60
CA ARG A 12 15.36 -39.76 19.64
C ARG A 12 15.74 -39.33 21.06
N PRO A 13 16.74 -38.46 21.24
CA PRO A 13 17.05 -37.92 22.56
C PRO A 13 15.86 -37.16 23.13
N GLU A 14 15.77 -37.12 24.46
CA GLU A 14 14.76 -36.30 25.14
C GLU A 14 14.96 -34.81 24.83
N PRO A 15 13.87 -34.04 24.72
CA PRO A 15 13.98 -32.60 24.52
C PRO A 15 14.66 -31.94 25.74
N PRO A 16 15.37 -30.83 25.53
CA PRO A 16 16.03 -30.12 26.63
C PRO A 16 15.02 -29.59 27.65
N SER A 17 15.47 -29.48 28.90
CA SER A 17 14.70 -28.87 29.98
C SER A 17 14.59 -27.35 29.81
N VAL A 18 13.57 -26.74 30.43
CA VAL A 18 13.39 -25.28 30.45
C VAL A 18 14.60 -24.59 31.09
N GLU A 19 15.18 -25.19 32.13
CA GLU A 19 16.35 -24.65 32.84
C GLU A 19 17.58 -24.57 31.93
N GLN A 20 17.80 -25.59 31.09
CA GLN A 20 18.87 -25.57 30.09
C GLN A 20 18.67 -24.48 29.05
N ILE A 21 17.44 -24.29 28.56
CA ILE A 21 17.14 -23.24 27.60
C ILE A 21 17.43 -21.86 28.20
N LEU A 22 17.03 -21.65 29.47
CA LEU A 22 17.27 -20.38 30.15
C LEU A 22 18.75 -20.15 30.43
N ALA A 23 19.50 -21.18 30.81
CA ALA A 23 20.95 -21.11 31.00
C ALA A 23 21.68 -20.76 29.69
N ASP A 24 21.27 -21.37 28.57
CA ASP A 24 21.82 -21.08 27.26
C ASP A 24 21.56 -19.61 26.88
N VAL A 25 20.33 -19.12 27.07
CA VAL A 25 19.95 -17.72 26.79
C VAL A 25 20.72 -16.73 27.67
N GLN A 26 20.92 -17.04 28.95
CA GLN A 26 21.67 -16.18 29.88
C GLN A 26 23.18 -16.21 29.64
N GLY A 27 23.70 -17.35 29.19
CA GLY A 27 25.11 -17.53 28.84
C GLY A 27 25.47 -17.01 27.45
N THR A 28 24.49 -16.63 26.63
CA THR A 28 24.74 -16.14 25.28
C THR A 28 25.40 -14.75 25.34
N HIS A 29 26.58 -14.61 24.75
CA HIS A 29 27.29 -13.34 24.67
C HIS A 29 26.70 -12.48 23.54
N PRO A 30 26.62 -11.14 23.67
CA PRO A 30 26.12 -10.26 22.61
C PRO A 30 26.91 -10.32 21.29
N ALA A 31 28.11 -10.91 21.31
CA ALA A 31 28.94 -11.14 20.13
C ALA A 31 28.79 -12.56 19.55
N ASP A 32 27.92 -13.39 20.12
CA ASP A 32 27.70 -14.75 19.60
C ASP A 32 27.08 -14.68 18.20
N PRO A 33 27.54 -15.51 17.25
CA PRO A 33 27.13 -15.44 15.85
C PRO A 33 25.61 -15.40 15.58
N PRO A 34 24.73 -16.13 16.31
CA PRO A 34 23.29 -16.05 16.07
C PRO A 34 22.62 -14.79 16.66
N LEU A 35 23.31 -14.06 17.54
CA LEU A 35 22.83 -12.81 18.17
C LEU A 35 23.40 -11.55 17.54
N LEU A 36 24.35 -11.66 16.60
CA LEU A 36 24.73 -10.54 15.76
C LEU A 36 23.48 -10.08 15.02
N SER A 37 22.87 -9.02 15.56
CA SER A 37 21.70 -8.36 15.01
C SER A 37 21.87 -8.24 13.49
N PRO A 38 20.82 -8.44 12.67
CA PRO A 38 20.90 -8.38 11.20
C PRO A 38 21.52 -7.07 10.65
N LEU A 39 21.71 -6.09 11.52
CA LEU A 39 22.43 -4.84 11.29
C LEU A 39 23.96 -5.01 11.14
N LEU A 40 24.58 -6.04 11.73
CA LEU A 40 26.04 -6.24 11.71
C LEU A 40 26.51 -7.25 10.64
N CYS A 41 25.61 -8.03 10.06
CA CYS A 41 25.93 -8.95 8.97
C CYS A 41 24.87 -8.80 7.86
N PRO A 42 25.22 -8.21 6.70
CA PRO A 42 24.35 -8.24 5.54
C PRO A 42 24.06 -9.70 5.20
N LEU A 43 22.79 -10.11 5.35
CA LEU A 43 22.34 -11.44 4.94
C LEU A 43 22.71 -11.63 3.46
N PRO A 44 23.31 -12.76 3.04
CA PRO A 44 23.59 -12.99 1.63
C PRO A 44 22.26 -12.96 0.84
N GLY A 45 22.03 -11.85 0.11
CA GLY A 45 20.77 -11.57 -0.59
C GLY A 45 20.01 -10.34 -0.12
N SER A 46 20.42 -9.65 0.96
CA SER A 46 19.84 -8.36 1.32
C SER A 46 20.19 -7.32 0.25
N PRO A 47 19.21 -6.60 -0.33
CA PRO A 47 19.50 -5.56 -1.31
C PRO A 47 20.42 -4.52 -0.68
N SER A 48 21.44 -4.08 -1.42
CA SER A 48 22.39 -3.08 -0.92
C SER A 48 21.63 -1.83 -0.44
N PRO A 49 22.16 -1.10 0.56
CA PRO A 49 21.52 0.12 1.07
C PRO A 49 21.10 1.08 -0.04
N GLY A 50 21.96 1.32 -1.04
CA GLY A 50 21.62 2.16 -2.20
C GLY A 50 20.49 1.61 -3.09
N ARG A 51 20.29 0.29 -3.15
CA ARG A 51 19.13 -0.32 -3.84
C ARG A 51 17.84 -0.14 -3.03
N GLN A 52 17.91 -0.18 -1.71
CA GLN A 52 16.74 0.12 -0.86
C GLN A 52 16.34 1.60 -0.94
N GLU A 53 17.31 2.51 -0.89
CA GLU A 53 17.08 3.95 -1.04
C GLU A 53 16.44 4.28 -2.39
N ALA A 54 16.99 3.77 -3.49
CA ALA A 54 16.40 3.97 -4.82
C ALA A 54 14.96 3.41 -4.94
N ALA A 55 14.69 2.29 -4.27
CA ALA A 55 13.33 1.74 -4.21
C ALA A 55 12.38 2.62 -3.38
N ALA A 56 12.86 3.19 -2.27
CA ALA A 56 12.11 4.13 -1.45
C ALA A 56 11.81 5.44 -2.20
N GLU A 57 12.80 6.01 -2.88
CA GLU A 57 12.63 7.20 -3.71
C GLU A 57 11.61 6.98 -4.84
N LYS A 58 11.65 5.80 -5.48
CA LYS A 58 10.67 5.44 -6.52
C LYS A 58 9.26 5.35 -5.93
N ARG A 59 9.08 4.75 -4.75
CA ARG A 59 7.78 4.67 -4.06
C ARG A 59 7.26 6.06 -3.70
N GLU A 60 8.11 6.92 -3.14
CA GLU A 60 7.76 8.29 -2.78
C GLU A 60 7.35 9.10 -4.03
N ARG A 61 8.06 8.95 -5.14
CA ARG A 61 7.70 9.59 -6.42
C ARG A 61 6.32 9.17 -6.91
N LEU A 62 6.05 7.86 -6.90
CA LEU A 62 4.75 7.32 -7.32
C LEU A 62 3.62 7.78 -6.39
N TYR A 63 3.88 7.84 -5.08
CA TYR A 63 2.92 8.35 -4.11
C TYR A 63 2.57 9.82 -4.39
N ARG A 64 3.57 10.68 -4.62
CA ARG A 64 3.34 12.09 -4.99
C ARG A 64 2.56 12.24 -6.28
N GLN A 65 2.90 11.44 -7.29
CA GLN A 65 2.19 11.44 -8.57
C GLN A 65 0.72 11.04 -8.40
N SER A 66 0.46 9.97 -7.66
CA SER A 66 -0.91 9.51 -7.36
C SER A 66 -1.70 10.57 -6.60
N ARG A 67 -1.10 11.19 -5.58
CA ARG A 67 -1.73 12.29 -4.83
C ARG A 67 -2.08 13.47 -5.72
N SER A 68 -1.14 13.92 -6.55
CA SER A 68 -1.37 15.03 -7.47
C SER A 68 -2.48 14.72 -8.48
N TYR A 69 -2.52 13.48 -9.00
CA TYR A 69 -3.58 13.05 -9.90
C TYR A 69 -4.96 13.07 -9.23
N VAL A 70 -5.08 12.55 -7.99
CA VAL A 70 -6.34 12.55 -7.24
C VAL A 70 -6.81 13.98 -6.96
N GLU A 71 -5.91 14.85 -6.52
CA GLU A 71 -6.20 16.27 -6.28
C GLU A 71 -6.71 16.98 -7.55
N MET A 72 -6.07 16.71 -8.70
CA MET A 72 -6.48 17.29 -9.96
C MET A 72 -7.87 16.79 -10.41
N ASN A 73 -8.16 15.50 -10.25
CA ASN A 73 -9.48 14.96 -10.55
C ASN A 73 -10.56 15.56 -9.65
N GLN A 74 -10.27 15.78 -8.38
CA GLN A 74 -11.22 16.43 -7.48
C GLN A 74 -11.57 17.84 -7.95
N ARG A 75 -10.57 18.64 -8.35
CA ARG A 75 -10.80 19.98 -8.93
C ARG A 75 -11.59 19.93 -10.24
N LEU A 76 -11.32 18.93 -11.08
CA LEU A 76 -12.07 18.74 -12.32
C LEU A 76 -13.54 18.38 -12.04
N GLN A 77 -13.79 17.54 -11.04
CA GLN A 77 -15.14 17.18 -10.62
C GLN A 77 -15.90 18.41 -10.12
N GLU A 78 -15.28 19.19 -9.23
CA GLU A 78 -15.87 20.45 -8.72
C GLU A 78 -16.21 21.42 -9.86
N SER A 79 -15.31 21.60 -10.82
CA SER A 79 -15.55 22.45 -12.00
C SER A 79 -16.67 21.92 -12.88
N GLN A 80 -16.74 20.59 -13.08
CA GLN A 80 -17.81 19.95 -13.84
C GLN A 80 -19.18 20.16 -13.17
N ASP A 81 -19.25 20.01 -11.85
CA ASP A 81 -20.49 20.22 -11.10
C ASP A 81 -20.94 21.69 -11.17
N GLN A 82 -20.03 22.64 -11.00
CA GLN A 82 -20.33 24.07 -11.17
C GLN A 82 -20.83 24.39 -12.58
N LEU A 83 -20.20 23.82 -13.61
CA LEU A 83 -20.62 24.04 -15.00
C LEU A 83 -22.01 23.43 -15.27
N ARG A 84 -22.31 22.27 -14.67
CA ARG A 84 -23.64 21.65 -14.76
C ARG A 84 -24.70 22.57 -14.17
N ASP A 85 -24.45 23.10 -12.97
CA ASP A 85 -25.38 24.00 -12.29
C ASP A 85 -25.64 25.28 -13.12
N GLN A 86 -24.58 25.88 -13.68
CA GLN A 86 -24.71 27.04 -14.58
C GLN A 86 -25.50 26.71 -15.84
N CYS A 87 -25.26 25.53 -16.43
CA CYS A 87 -26.00 25.08 -17.61
C CYS A 87 -27.50 24.90 -17.31
N GLU A 88 -27.84 24.35 -16.15
CA GLU A 88 -29.23 24.20 -15.72
C GLU A 88 -29.91 25.55 -15.53
N GLU A 89 -29.22 26.50 -14.89
CA GLU A 89 -29.75 27.85 -14.68
C GLU A 89 -30.00 28.57 -16.01
N LEU A 90 -29.02 28.53 -16.93
CA LEU A 90 -29.18 29.11 -18.27
C LEU A 90 -30.36 28.49 -19.03
N ARG A 91 -30.58 27.18 -18.91
CA ARG A 91 -31.76 26.53 -19.51
C ARG A 91 -33.07 27.04 -18.91
N ARG A 92 -33.13 27.23 -17.59
CA ARG A 92 -34.33 27.74 -16.90
C ARG A 92 -34.65 29.17 -17.32
N VAL A 93 -33.63 30.04 -17.30
CA VAL A 93 -33.74 31.44 -17.73
C VAL A 93 -34.12 31.53 -19.20
N GLY A 94 -33.49 30.71 -20.06
CA GLY A 94 -33.82 30.62 -21.48
C GLY A 94 -35.29 30.24 -21.72
N ALA A 95 -35.77 29.19 -21.04
CA ALA A 95 -37.17 28.78 -21.15
C ALA A 95 -38.15 29.86 -20.63
N ALA A 96 -37.79 30.60 -19.58
CA ALA A 96 -38.59 31.71 -19.09
C ALA A 96 -38.64 32.87 -20.10
N LEU A 97 -37.51 33.18 -20.72
CA LEU A 97 -37.43 34.20 -21.78
C LEU A 97 -38.28 33.81 -22.99
N GLU A 98 -38.20 32.56 -23.45
CA GLU A 98 -39.02 32.06 -24.56
C GLU A 98 -40.52 32.20 -24.26
N ARG A 99 -40.96 31.81 -23.05
CA ARG A 99 -42.36 32.02 -22.62
C ARG A 99 -42.74 33.50 -22.68
N GLY A 100 -41.91 34.39 -22.13
CA GLY A 100 -42.14 35.84 -22.19
C GLY A 100 -42.26 36.37 -23.62
N ILE A 101 -41.42 35.90 -24.54
CA ILE A 101 -41.49 36.27 -25.97
C ILE A 101 -42.81 35.77 -26.59
N THR A 102 -43.22 34.53 -26.30
CA THR A 102 -44.48 33.99 -26.84
C THR A 102 -45.70 34.75 -26.33
N GLU A 103 -45.73 35.12 -25.05
CA GLU A 103 -46.82 35.93 -24.48
C GLU A 103 -46.87 37.33 -25.08
N MET A 104 -45.71 37.99 -25.27
CA MET A 104 -45.66 39.30 -25.94
C MET A 104 -46.16 39.21 -27.38
N ARG A 105 -45.78 38.17 -28.12
CA ARG A 105 -46.30 37.93 -29.47
C ARG A 105 -47.81 37.75 -29.49
N GLN A 106 -48.38 37.00 -28.55
CA GLN A 106 -49.83 36.81 -28.45
C GLN A 106 -50.60 38.07 -28.03
N LYS A 107 -49.96 39.02 -27.33
CA LYS A 107 -50.58 40.29 -26.93
C LYS A 107 -50.44 41.39 -27.98
N ALA A 108 -49.47 41.27 -28.89
CA ALA A 108 -49.18 42.26 -29.92
C ALA A 108 -49.88 41.98 -31.26
N PHE A 109 -50.47 40.79 -31.43
CA PHE A 109 -51.29 40.37 -32.56
C PHE A 109 -52.65 39.89 -32.06
#